data_AF-A0A352T046-F1
#
_entry.id   AF-A0A352T046-F1
#
_cell.length_a   1.000
_cell.length_b   1.000
_cell.length_c   1.000
_cell.angle_alpha   90.00
_cell.angle_beta   90.00
_cell.angle_gamma   90.00
#
_symmetry.space_group_name_H-M   'P 1'
#
loop_
_entity.id
_entity.type
_entity.pdbx_description
1 polymer ?
#
loop_
_entity_poly.entity_id
_entity_poly.type
_entity_poly.pdbx_seq_one_letter_code
_entity_poly.pdbx_strand_id
1 'polypeptide(L)'
;MRLKDKEFLLNILDGKRLDFYLEDDMFEIEGRAKKIDEEIIIEVLDAVGHVLQISGQYLKLSHNYNKLYGERIDTGKVFEVEINRVYDLYIDPVAEDFIKMKESGVDQFFKKQTDTLVWHENNRWVIELNKINMYFSGNRYYYNSVEELFDSNKEHMAGNWQAVYFSSEVEA
;
A
#
# COMPACT_ATOMS: atom_id res chain seq x y z
N MET A 1 0.39 6.51 15.27
CA MET A 1 1.72 6.39 14.62
C MET A 1 2.79 7.11 15.44
N ARG A 2 3.95 6.50 15.74
CA ARG A 2 5.03 7.12 16.54
C ARG A 2 5.92 8.00 15.65
N LEU A 3 6.73 8.88 16.27
CA LEU A 3 7.63 9.80 15.53
C LEU A 3 8.62 9.07 14.61
N LYS A 4 9.17 7.92 15.05
CA LYS A 4 10.12 7.11 14.27
C LYS A 4 9.48 6.47 13.03
N ASP A 5 8.20 6.12 13.12
CA ASP A 5 7.47 5.52 12.01
C ASP A 5 7.27 6.56 10.89
N LYS A 6 7.24 7.86 11.23
CA LYS A 6 7.03 8.98 10.28
C LYS A 6 8.28 9.32 9.48
N GLU A 7 9.43 9.44 10.15
CA GLU A 7 10.69 9.64 9.45
C GLU A 7 10.97 8.48 8.50
N PHE A 8 10.70 7.25 8.94
CA PHE A 8 10.73 6.07 8.07
C PHE A 8 9.77 6.23 6.88
N LEU A 9 8.49 6.54 7.14
CA LEU A 9 7.48 6.71 6.09
C LEU A 9 7.91 7.74 5.04
N LEU A 10 8.31 8.95 5.46
CA LEU A 10 8.74 10.01 4.54
C LEU A 10 9.97 9.62 3.71
N ASN A 11 10.86 8.79 4.26
CA ASN A 11 12.04 8.30 3.55
C ASN A 11 11.71 7.23 2.49
N ILE A 12 10.61 6.48 2.64
CA ILE A 12 10.23 5.43 1.68
C ILE A 12 9.28 5.92 0.60
N LEU A 13 8.66 7.10 0.73
CA LEU A 13 7.60 7.56 -0.17
C LEU A 13 8.06 7.88 -1.60
N ASP A 14 9.33 8.26 -1.80
CA ASP A 14 9.79 8.74 -3.10
C ASP A 14 9.63 7.68 -4.21
N GLY A 15 8.83 8.01 -5.23
CA GLY A 15 8.54 7.16 -6.38
C GLY A 15 7.47 6.09 -6.13
N LYS A 16 7.02 5.90 -4.90
CA LYS A 16 6.08 4.84 -4.48
C LYS A 16 4.63 5.22 -4.72
N ARG A 17 3.79 4.18 -4.83
CA ARG A 17 2.34 4.33 -4.72
C ARG A 17 1.92 4.29 -3.26
N LEU A 18 0.79 4.92 -2.98
CA LEU A 18 0.19 4.91 -1.67
C LEU A 18 -1.33 4.91 -1.75
N ASP A 19 -1.93 4.29 -0.75
CA ASP A 19 -3.35 4.40 -0.45
C ASP A 19 -3.48 5.29 0.80
N PHE A 20 -4.36 6.30 0.78
CA PHE A 20 -4.49 7.27 1.87
C PHE A 20 -5.90 7.87 1.98
N TYR A 21 -6.18 8.50 3.12
CA TYR A 21 -7.44 9.18 3.43
C TYR A 21 -7.20 10.67 3.67
N LEU A 22 -8.23 11.48 3.41
CA LEU A 22 -8.27 12.90 3.76
C LEU A 22 -9.30 13.11 4.87
N GLU A 23 -9.00 13.93 5.89
CA GLU A 23 -9.98 14.44 6.87
C GLU A 23 -10.93 13.39 7.51
N ASP A 24 -10.41 12.37 8.20
CA ASP A 24 -11.20 11.27 8.82
C ASP A 24 -12.26 10.64 7.88
N ASP A 25 -12.12 10.83 6.55
CA ASP A 25 -13.05 10.32 5.56
C ASP A 25 -12.88 8.81 5.41
N MET A 26 -13.97 8.11 5.13
CA MET A 26 -13.99 6.66 4.94
C MET A 26 -13.65 6.25 3.50
N PHE A 27 -13.37 7.21 2.61
CA PHE A 27 -13.07 6.96 1.21
C PHE A 27 -11.57 7.01 0.92
N GLU A 28 -11.02 5.87 0.52
CA GLU A 28 -9.62 5.73 0.16
C GLU A 28 -9.29 6.43 -1.17
N ILE A 29 -8.11 7.01 -1.23
CA ILE A 29 -7.51 7.66 -2.39
C ILE A 29 -6.23 6.91 -2.76
N GLU A 30 -6.09 6.56 -4.04
CA GLU A 30 -4.85 6.02 -4.59
C GLU A 30 -4.01 7.17 -5.14
N GLY A 31 -2.72 7.18 -4.80
CA GLY A 31 -1.79 8.20 -5.27
C GLY A 31 -0.39 7.70 -5.51
N ARG A 32 0.45 8.59 -6.04
CA ARG A 32 1.88 8.39 -6.22
C ARG A 32 2.66 9.54 -5.61
N ALA A 33 3.57 9.23 -4.70
CA ALA A 33 4.44 10.22 -4.10
C ALA A 33 5.74 10.37 -4.89
N LYS A 34 6.24 11.60 -4.97
CA LYS A 34 7.54 11.93 -5.57
C LYS A 34 8.19 13.07 -4.81
N LYS A 35 9.49 12.97 -4.56
CA LYS A 35 10.28 14.04 -3.97
C LYS A 35 10.75 15.01 -5.06
N ILE A 36 10.44 16.28 -4.89
CA ILE A 36 10.82 17.38 -5.80
C ILE A 36 11.32 18.53 -4.91
N ASP A 37 12.58 18.94 -5.08
CA ASP A 37 13.19 20.07 -4.34
C ASP A 37 12.99 19.97 -2.81
N GLU A 38 13.23 18.78 -2.25
CA GLU A 38 13.04 18.41 -0.84
C GLU A 38 11.57 18.30 -0.37
N GLU A 39 10.60 18.65 -1.20
CA GLU A 39 9.18 18.53 -0.93
C GLU A 39 8.62 17.20 -1.45
N ILE A 40 7.63 16.62 -0.77
CA ILE A 40 6.94 15.42 -1.25
C ILE A 40 5.63 15.86 -1.90
N ILE A 41 5.47 15.54 -3.17
CA ILE A 41 4.25 15.79 -3.94
C ILE A 41 3.55 14.46 -4.18
N ILE A 42 2.26 14.39 -3.85
CA ILE A 42 1.38 13.27 -4.16
C ILE A 42 0.55 13.64 -5.38
N GLU A 43 0.68 12.85 -6.43
CA GLU A 43 -0.26 12.82 -7.55
C GLU A 43 -1.44 11.90 -7.20
N VAL A 44 -2.66 12.40 -7.30
CA VAL A 44 -3.88 11.61 -7.12
C VAL A 44 -4.13 10.82 -8.41
N LEU A 45 -4.24 9.50 -8.28
CA LEU A 45 -4.43 8.57 -9.39
C LEU A 45 -5.88 8.11 -9.51
N ASP A 46 -6.51 7.76 -8.39
CA ASP A 46 -7.89 7.29 -8.35
C ASP A 46 -8.55 7.56 -7.00
N ALA A 47 -9.86 7.82 -7.02
CA ALA A 47 -10.73 7.89 -5.84
C ALA A 47 -12.19 7.98 -6.31
N VAL A 48 -13.13 7.91 -5.36
CA VAL A 48 -14.54 8.17 -5.66
C VAL A 48 -14.71 9.62 -6.13
N GLY A 49 -15.56 9.85 -7.13
CA GLY A 49 -15.59 11.12 -7.88
C GLY A 49 -15.73 12.41 -7.06
N HIS A 50 -16.49 12.39 -5.96
CA HIS A 50 -16.59 13.57 -5.08
C HIS A 50 -15.29 13.81 -4.30
N VAL A 51 -14.57 12.75 -3.93
CA VAL A 51 -13.26 12.84 -3.27
C VAL A 51 -12.21 13.37 -4.23
N LEU A 52 -12.21 12.95 -5.50
CA LEU A 52 -11.31 13.51 -6.53
C LEU A 52 -11.48 15.03 -6.68
N GLN A 53 -12.72 15.52 -6.61
CA GLN A 53 -13.00 16.97 -6.67
C GLN A 53 -12.44 17.71 -5.44
N ILE A 54 -12.53 17.07 -4.27
CA ILE A 54 -12.04 17.61 -3.00
C ILE A 54 -10.52 17.61 -2.96
N SER A 55 -9.88 16.49 -3.28
CA SER A 55 -8.42 16.30 -3.21
C SER A 55 -7.67 17.08 -4.29
N GLY A 56 -8.27 17.24 -5.47
CA GLY A 56 -7.56 17.79 -6.63
C GLY A 56 -6.50 16.83 -7.17
N GLN A 57 -5.73 17.27 -8.17
CA GLN A 57 -4.76 16.41 -8.84
C GLN A 57 -3.45 16.23 -8.05
N TYR A 58 -3.01 17.28 -7.34
CA TYR A 58 -1.71 17.30 -6.68
C TYR A 58 -1.79 17.87 -5.27
N LEU A 59 -1.21 17.13 -4.32
CA LEU A 59 -1.09 17.50 -2.92
C LEU A 59 0.38 17.62 -2.54
N LYS A 60 0.76 18.73 -1.92
CA LYS A 60 2.04 18.89 -1.25
C LYS A 60 1.93 18.35 0.16
N LEU A 61 2.72 17.33 0.47
CA LEU A 61 2.75 16.71 1.78
C LEU A 61 3.66 17.53 2.72
N SER A 62 3.14 17.84 3.90
CA SER A 62 3.88 18.42 5.00
C SER A 62 3.55 17.65 6.28
N HIS A 63 4.35 17.89 7.33
CA HIS A 63 4.09 17.32 8.64
C HIS A 63 4.18 18.42 9.69
N ASN A 64 3.28 18.37 10.66
CA ASN A 64 3.35 19.21 11.84
C ASN A 64 2.99 18.39 13.06
N TYR A 65 3.84 18.42 14.08
CA TYR A 65 3.76 17.56 15.25
C TYR A 65 3.59 16.07 14.85
N ASN A 66 2.47 15.46 15.26
CA ASN A 66 2.15 14.05 15.02
C ASN A 66 1.16 13.84 13.87
N LYS A 67 0.91 14.83 13.01
CA LYS A 67 -0.04 14.73 11.90
C LYS A 67 0.63 15.01 10.56
N LEU A 68 0.14 14.35 9.51
CA LEU A 68 0.49 14.64 8.13
C LEU A 68 -0.59 15.53 7.52
N TYR A 69 -0.16 16.44 6.66
CA TYR A 69 -1.06 17.37 6.01
C TYR A 69 -0.79 17.39 4.51
N GLY A 70 -1.84 17.41 3.72
CA GLY A 70 -1.79 17.57 2.28
C GLY A 70 -2.33 18.94 1.91
N GLU A 71 -1.52 19.78 1.28
CA GLU A 71 -1.95 21.06 0.74
C GLU A 71 -2.18 20.94 -0.77
N ARG A 72 -3.37 21.30 -1.24
CA ARG A 72 -3.65 21.43 -2.66
C ARG A 72 -2.81 22.51 -3.30
N ILE A 73 -2.05 22.14 -4.32
CA ILE A 73 -1.15 23.08 -5.01
C ILE A 73 -1.93 24.17 -5.77
N ASP A 74 -3.15 23.86 -6.23
CA ASP A 74 -3.97 24.77 -7.04
C ASP A 74 -4.78 25.80 -6.23
N THR A 75 -5.11 25.49 -4.97
CA THR A 75 -6.04 26.28 -4.15
C THR A 75 -5.50 26.63 -2.77
N GLY A 76 -4.42 25.99 -2.32
CA GLY A 76 -3.88 26.12 -0.97
C GLY A 76 -4.77 25.50 0.12
N LYS A 77 -5.81 24.75 -0.25
CA LYS A 77 -6.65 24.06 0.74
C LYS A 77 -5.83 22.95 1.41
N VAL A 78 -5.85 22.91 2.73
CA VAL A 78 -5.08 21.94 3.55
C VAL A 78 -6.03 20.90 4.15
N PHE A 79 -5.59 19.65 4.11
CA PHE A 79 -6.27 18.48 4.66
C PHE A 79 -5.36 17.78 5.65
N GLU A 80 -5.93 17.16 6.69
CA GLU A 80 -5.22 16.09 7.41
C GLU A 80 -5.16 14.85 6.51
N VAL A 81 -4.00 14.19 6.50
CA VAL A 81 -3.74 13.02 5.66
C VAL A 81 -3.40 11.82 6.54
N GLU A 82 -4.05 10.70 6.29
CA GLU A 82 -3.68 9.41 6.87
C GLU A 82 -3.23 8.47 5.75
N ILE A 83 -1.95 8.10 5.76
CA ILE A 83 -1.43 7.11 4.81
C ILE A 83 -1.78 5.72 5.34
N ASN A 84 -2.59 4.99 4.57
CA ASN A 84 -3.01 3.63 4.86
C ASN A 84 -1.91 2.65 4.44
N ARG A 85 -1.45 2.74 3.20
CA ARG A 85 -0.49 1.79 2.62
C ARG A 85 0.53 2.49 1.74
N VAL A 86 1.78 2.00 1.73
CA VAL A 86 2.82 2.40 0.77
C VAL A 86 3.35 1.15 0.07
N TYR A 87 3.35 1.15 -1.26
CA TYR A 87 3.64 -0.05 -2.04
C TYR A 87 4.22 0.23 -3.43
N ASP A 88 4.83 -0.79 -4.01
CA ASP A 88 5.03 -0.89 -5.46
C ASP A 88 3.93 -1.76 -6.08
N LEU A 89 3.41 -1.33 -7.23
CA LEU A 89 2.41 -2.08 -7.98
C LEU A 89 3.07 -3.02 -8.99
N TYR A 90 2.66 -4.28 -8.96
CA TYR A 90 3.03 -5.31 -9.93
C TYR A 90 1.78 -5.82 -10.65
N ILE A 91 1.88 -5.97 -11.97
CA ILE A 91 0.78 -6.47 -12.81
C ILE A 91 1.19 -7.86 -13.29
N ASP A 92 0.37 -8.86 -12.99
CA ASP A 92 0.61 -10.27 -13.29
C ASP A 92 2.03 -10.72 -12.89
N PRO A 93 2.41 -10.58 -11.60
CA PRO A 93 3.75 -10.92 -11.14
C PRO A 93 4.05 -12.40 -11.32
N VAL A 94 5.34 -12.71 -11.37
CA VAL A 94 5.87 -14.09 -11.30
C VAL A 94 6.59 -14.32 -9.96
N ALA A 95 6.88 -15.58 -9.64
CA ALA A 95 7.58 -15.96 -8.41
C ALA A 95 8.89 -15.18 -8.20
N GLU A 96 9.64 -14.92 -9.26
CA GLU A 96 10.90 -14.16 -9.22
C GLU A 96 10.72 -12.72 -8.72
N ASP A 97 9.58 -12.08 -9.01
CA ASP A 97 9.28 -10.72 -8.54
C ASP A 97 9.15 -10.71 -7.01
N PHE A 98 8.50 -11.73 -6.44
CA PHE A 98 8.30 -11.85 -4.99
C PHE A 98 9.64 -12.10 -4.28
N ILE A 99 10.54 -12.89 -4.87
CA ILE A 99 11.90 -13.11 -4.36
C ILE A 99 12.67 -11.79 -4.32
N LYS A 100 12.73 -11.07 -5.44
CA LYS A 100 13.47 -9.80 -5.55
C LYS A 100 12.97 -8.75 -4.55
N MET A 101 11.65 -8.66 -4.37
CA MET A 101 11.06 -7.72 -3.43
C MET A 101 11.33 -8.11 -1.97
N LYS A 102 11.32 -9.41 -1.67
CA LYS A 102 11.72 -9.90 -0.36
C LYS A 102 13.17 -9.58 -0.04
N GLU A 103 14.08 -9.77 -0.99
CA GLU A 103 15.49 -9.39 -0.85
C GLU A 103 15.68 -7.87 -0.69
N SER A 104 14.73 -7.09 -1.22
CA SER A 104 14.67 -5.63 -1.07
C SER A 104 13.99 -5.17 0.23
N GLY A 105 13.61 -6.09 1.11
CA GLY A 105 13.03 -5.80 2.43
C GLY A 105 11.50 -5.71 2.48
N VAL A 106 10.78 -6.18 1.44
CA VAL A 106 9.32 -6.31 1.47
C VAL A 106 8.94 -7.67 2.03
N ASP A 107 8.17 -7.68 3.12
CA ASP A 107 7.73 -8.93 3.75
C ASP A 107 6.27 -9.31 3.45
N GLN A 108 5.49 -8.42 2.84
CA GLN A 108 4.07 -8.62 2.55
C GLN A 108 3.70 -8.19 1.12
N PHE A 109 2.85 -9.00 0.48
CA PHE A 109 2.29 -8.76 -0.85
C PHE A 109 0.77 -8.88 -0.78
N PHE A 110 0.08 -7.83 -1.19
CA PHE A 110 -1.37 -7.73 -1.04
C PHE A 110 -2.07 -7.60 -2.39
N LYS A 111 -3.16 -8.34 -2.58
CA LYS A 111 -4.02 -8.26 -3.75
C LYS A 111 -5.40 -7.76 -3.34
N LYS A 112 -5.61 -6.46 -3.54
CA LYS A 112 -6.81 -5.71 -3.11
C LYS A 112 -8.13 -6.30 -3.62
N GLN A 113 -8.19 -6.80 -4.86
CA GLN A 113 -9.46 -7.27 -5.45
C GLN A 113 -10.01 -8.53 -4.78
N THR A 114 -9.12 -9.38 -4.26
CA THR A 114 -9.49 -10.66 -3.65
C THR A 114 -9.13 -10.71 -2.18
N ASP A 115 -8.68 -9.58 -1.63
CA ASP A 115 -8.19 -9.46 -0.26
C ASP A 115 -7.22 -10.58 0.10
N THR A 116 -6.29 -10.87 -0.82
CA THR A 116 -5.35 -11.99 -0.70
C THR A 116 -4.01 -11.45 -0.25
N LEU A 117 -3.47 -12.06 0.80
CA LEU A 117 -2.18 -11.70 1.37
C LEU A 117 -1.17 -12.83 1.14
N VAL A 118 0.05 -12.47 0.74
CA VAL A 118 1.20 -13.37 0.72
C VAL A 118 2.31 -12.75 1.56
N TRP A 119 2.89 -13.54 2.46
CA TRP A 119 4.02 -13.11 3.27
C TRP A 119 4.95 -14.29 3.55
N HIS A 120 6.06 -14.01 4.22
CA HIS A 120 7.00 -15.05 4.58
C HIS A 120 7.30 -15.04 6.08
N GLU A 121 6.89 -16.09 6.76
CA GLU A 121 7.06 -16.30 8.20
C GLU A 121 7.64 -17.69 8.47
N ASN A 122 8.43 -17.83 9.53
CA ASN A 122 8.94 -19.14 9.98
C ASN A 122 9.61 -19.98 8.86
N ASN A 123 10.36 -19.34 7.96
CA ASN A 123 10.99 -19.95 6.78
C ASN A 123 10.01 -20.61 5.79
N ARG A 124 8.77 -20.13 5.74
CA ARG A 124 7.75 -20.57 4.80
C ARG A 124 7.07 -19.40 4.14
N TRP A 125 6.69 -19.60 2.90
CA TRP A 125 5.78 -18.70 2.19
C TRP A 125 4.35 -19.04 2.59
N VAL A 126 3.59 -18.01 2.93
CA VAL A 126 2.20 -18.15 3.36
C VAL A 126 1.32 -17.37 2.41
N ILE A 127 0.21 -17.96 1.99
CA ILE A 127 -0.87 -17.26 1.31
C ILE A 127 -2.13 -17.38 2.16
N GLU A 128 -2.79 -16.25 2.38
CA GLU A 128 -4.12 -16.18 2.97
C GLU A 128 -5.12 -15.83 1.89
N LEU A 129 -6.01 -16.77 1.60
CA LEU A 129 -7.11 -16.59 0.66
C LEU A 129 -8.36 -16.22 1.45
N ASN A 130 -8.85 -14.99 1.30
CA ASN A 130 -10.03 -14.56 2.03
C ASN A 130 -11.28 -15.34 1.62
N LYS A 131 -12.14 -15.65 2.59
CA LYS A 131 -13.45 -16.26 2.33
C LYS A 131 -14.42 -15.16 1.90
N ILE A 132 -15.24 -15.45 0.90
CA ILE A 132 -16.32 -14.57 0.42
C ILE A 132 -17.37 -14.24 1.52
N ASN A 133 -17.23 -14.81 2.72
CA ASN A 133 -18.21 -14.80 3.78
C ASN A 133 -17.58 -14.29 5.08
N MET A 134 -17.69 -12.97 5.34
CA MET A 134 -17.72 -12.21 6.61
C MET A 134 -16.92 -12.69 7.86
N TYR A 135 -15.94 -13.58 7.73
CA TYR A 135 -15.06 -13.98 8.81
C TYR A 135 -13.76 -13.19 8.72
N PHE A 136 -13.29 -12.70 9.86
CA PHE A 136 -12.09 -11.88 10.04
C PHE A 136 -10.76 -12.61 9.70
N SER A 137 -10.81 -13.78 9.04
CA SER A 137 -9.62 -14.49 8.57
C SER A 137 -9.91 -15.44 7.41
N GLY A 138 -9.00 -15.45 6.44
CA GLY A 138 -8.97 -16.34 5.28
C GLY A 138 -8.41 -17.73 5.59
N ASN A 139 -8.43 -18.60 4.60
CA ASN A 139 -7.71 -19.87 4.69
C ASN A 139 -6.22 -19.63 4.43
N ARG A 140 -5.37 -20.05 5.38
CA ARG A 140 -3.91 -19.96 5.28
C ARG A 140 -3.30 -21.26 4.75
N TYR A 141 -2.43 -21.15 3.76
CA TYR A 141 -1.67 -22.26 3.19
C TYR A 141 -0.17 -21.94 3.24
N TYR A 142 0.64 -22.97 3.47
CA TYR A 142 2.07 -22.84 3.77
C TYR A 142 2.90 -23.64 2.77
N TYR A 143 3.94 -23.01 2.23
CA TYR A 143 4.79 -23.56 1.19
C TYR A 143 6.27 -23.39 1.54
N ASN A 144 7.12 -24.31 1.06
CA ASN A 144 8.55 -24.25 1.34
C ASN A 144 9.29 -23.34 0.35
N SER A 145 8.71 -23.07 -0.82
CA SER A 145 9.24 -22.14 -1.81
C SER A 145 8.12 -21.28 -2.40
N VAL A 146 8.50 -20.15 -3.00
CA VAL A 146 7.52 -19.26 -3.65
C VAL A 146 7.02 -19.88 -4.96
N GLU A 147 7.84 -20.67 -5.65
CA GLU A 147 7.45 -21.39 -6.85
C GLU A 147 6.33 -22.39 -6.54
N GLU A 148 6.46 -23.14 -5.44
CA GLU A 148 5.43 -24.07 -4.97
C GLU A 148 4.10 -23.33 -4.66
N LEU A 149 4.18 -22.15 -4.04
CA LEU A 149 3.03 -21.28 -3.79
C LEU A 149 2.38 -20.84 -5.10
N PHE A 150 3.16 -20.35 -6.07
CA PHE A 150 2.64 -19.88 -7.35
C PHE A 150 2.00 -21.00 -8.17
N ASP A 151 2.62 -22.17 -8.22
CA ASP A 151 2.10 -23.33 -8.94
C ASP A 151 0.79 -23.84 -8.32
N SER A 152 0.73 -23.90 -6.99
CA SER A 152 -0.45 -24.39 -6.25
C SER A 152 -1.63 -23.40 -6.28
N ASN A 153 -1.36 -22.11 -6.47
CA ASN A 153 -2.37 -21.03 -6.40
C ASN A 153 -2.48 -20.26 -7.72
N LYS A 154 -2.12 -20.86 -8.85
CA LYS A 154 -2.03 -20.20 -10.17
C LYS A 154 -3.26 -19.37 -10.55
N GLU A 155 -4.46 -19.82 -10.18
CA GLU A 155 -5.72 -19.12 -10.43
C GLU A 155 -5.88 -17.81 -9.64
N HIS A 156 -5.15 -17.67 -8.53
CA HIS A 156 -5.17 -16.49 -7.66
C HIS A 156 -4.01 -15.52 -7.93
N MET A 157 -2.93 -15.98 -8.59
CA MET A 157 -1.70 -15.17 -8.74
C MET A 157 -1.77 -14.09 -9.82
N ALA A 158 -2.66 -14.21 -10.82
CA ALA A 158 -2.83 -13.18 -11.85
C ALA A 158 -3.49 -11.91 -11.31
N GLY A 159 -3.22 -10.76 -11.93
CA GLY A 159 -3.80 -9.45 -11.60
C GLY A 159 -2.82 -8.51 -10.89
N ASN A 160 -3.38 -7.49 -10.24
CA ASN A 160 -2.61 -6.41 -9.63
C ASN A 160 -2.24 -6.75 -8.18
N TRP A 161 -0.94 -6.78 -7.90
CA TRP A 161 -0.39 -7.00 -6.56
C TRP A 161 0.34 -5.77 -6.06
N GLN A 162 0.28 -5.54 -4.77
CA GLN A 162 0.94 -4.47 -4.05
C GLN A 162 2.06 -5.10 -3.22
N ALA A 163 3.32 -4.77 -3.49
CA ALA A 163 4.45 -5.12 -2.65
C ALA A 163 4.57 -4.07 -1.54
N VAL A 164 4.21 -4.44 -0.31
CA VAL A 164 3.87 -3.50 0.78
C VAL A 164 5.10 -3.18 1.64
N TYR A 165 5.45 -1.89 1.70
CA TYR A 165 6.52 -1.36 2.56
C TYR A 165 6.00 -0.85 3.91
N PHE A 166 4.75 -0.41 3.92
CA PHE A 166 4.07 0.10 5.10
C PHE A 166 2.57 -0.14 4.96
N SER A 167 1.94 -0.55 6.05
CA SER A 167 0.48 -0.61 6.24
C SER A 167 0.15 -0.11 7.65
N SER A 168 -0.85 0.77 7.79
CA SER A 168 -1.37 1.21 9.09
C SER A 168 -2.24 0.14 9.74
N GLU A 169 -2.92 -0.67 8.91
CA GLU A 169 -3.58 -1.90 9.31
C GLU A 169 -2.53 -3.00 9.42
N VAL A 170 -2.27 -3.45 10.65
CA VAL A 170 -1.41 -4.62 10.86
C VAL A 170 -2.20 -5.83 10.36
N GLU A 171 -1.96 -6.23 9.11
CA GLU A 171 -2.46 -7.47 8.53
C GLU A 171 -1.62 -8.64 9.09
N ALA A 172 -1.94 -9.11 10.31
CA ALA A 172 -1.28 -10.27 10.96
C ALA A 172 -2.27 -11.15 11.74
#